data_AF-S4YC14-F1
#
_entry.id   AF-S4YC14-F1
#
_cell.length_a   1.000
_cell.length_b   1.000
_cell.length_c   1.000
_cell.angle_alpha   90.00
_cell.angle_beta   90.00
_cell.angle_gamma   90.00
#
_symmetry.space_group_name_H-M   'P 1'
#
loop_
_entity.id
_entity.type
_entity.pdbx_description
1 polymer ?
#
loop_
_entity_poly.entity_id
_entity_poly.type
_entity_poly.pdbx_seq_one_letter_code
_entity_poly.pdbx_strand_id
1 'polypeptide(L)'
;MMLAWSFAARTPDEIARLLRALGKHRYVREVDHRLHWSVDHALAELPEFAPHAAAFEARLRKERGLELGSRDPSLWREAKTEEVIAALTAFWTPDASALRYQDRLLEALARTGLPEATHAPFASAPDDPPHPELVLLDWELYPVDELDADRHAGALAAMEEAEEEVNASAPIYNEGPVLAAPELCEGAPNGALEDDFLVWSDGPYSYSDYVFRGVAKAAKLVDPPTGYRDL
;
A
#
# COMPACT_ATOMS: atom_id res chain seq x y z
N MET A 1 9.70 -5.37 -15.47
CA MET A 1 9.97 -3.99 -15.05
C MET A 1 8.64 -3.41 -14.67
N MET A 2 8.48 -2.94 -13.43
CA MET A 2 7.22 -2.33 -13.02
C MET A 2 7.13 -0.91 -13.59
N LEU A 3 5.94 -0.54 -14.03
CA LEU A 3 5.60 0.80 -14.49
C LEU A 3 4.77 1.49 -13.40
N ALA A 4 4.92 2.80 -13.24
CA ALA A 4 4.17 3.56 -12.25
C ALA A 4 2.90 4.18 -12.87
N TRP A 5 1.82 4.20 -12.09
CA TRP A 5 0.60 4.94 -12.35
C TRP A 5 0.33 5.92 -11.22
N SER A 6 0.08 7.16 -11.58
CA SER A 6 -0.26 8.26 -10.68
C SER A 6 -1.77 8.36 -10.51
N PHE A 7 -2.27 8.32 -9.28
CA PHE A 7 -3.68 8.56 -8.95
C PHE A 7 -3.82 9.89 -8.23
N ALA A 8 -4.71 10.76 -8.73
CA ALA A 8 -5.08 12.03 -8.11
C ALA A 8 -5.93 11.84 -6.82
N ALA A 9 -5.40 11.10 -5.86
CA ALA A 9 -5.94 10.82 -4.54
C ALA A 9 -4.93 11.33 -3.51
N ARG A 10 -5.27 12.41 -2.80
CA ARG A 10 -4.30 13.08 -1.92
C ARG A 10 -4.76 13.12 -0.47
N THR A 11 -6.05 13.06 -0.23
CA THR A 11 -6.61 13.04 1.14
C THR A 11 -6.81 11.61 1.65
N PRO A 12 -6.80 11.38 2.98
CA PRO A 12 -7.12 10.07 3.55
C PRO A 12 -8.43 9.48 3.03
N ASP A 13 -9.46 10.31 2.82
CA ASP A 13 -10.75 9.88 2.29
C ASP A 13 -10.68 9.43 0.82
N GLU A 14 -9.90 10.11 -0.02
CA GLU A 14 -9.67 9.72 -1.41
C GLU A 14 -8.88 8.42 -1.50
N ILE A 15 -7.80 8.32 -0.72
CA ILE A 15 -6.95 7.12 -0.65
C ILE A 15 -7.76 5.95 -0.11
N ALA A 16 -8.62 6.16 0.89
CA ALA A 16 -9.52 5.13 1.38
C ALA A 16 -10.51 4.63 0.32
N ARG A 17 -11.03 5.52 -0.54
CA ARG A 17 -11.87 5.10 -1.68
C ARG A 17 -11.06 4.36 -2.74
N LEU A 18 -9.84 4.81 -3.01
CA LEU A 18 -8.91 4.18 -3.95
C LEU A 18 -8.56 2.75 -3.51
N LEU A 19 -8.09 2.57 -2.28
CA LEU A 19 -7.72 1.24 -1.75
C LEU A 19 -8.91 0.27 -1.75
N ARG A 20 -10.11 0.75 -1.39
CA ARG A 20 -11.34 -0.06 -1.49
C ARG A 20 -11.69 -0.42 -2.93
N ALA A 21 -11.48 0.50 -3.87
CA ALA A 21 -11.74 0.27 -5.28
C ALA A 21 -10.75 -0.75 -5.87
N LEU A 22 -9.46 -0.64 -5.53
CA LEU A 22 -8.43 -1.62 -5.89
C LEU A 22 -8.79 -2.99 -5.32
N GLY A 23 -8.94 -3.12 -4.00
CA GLY A 23 -9.16 -4.41 -3.35
C GLY A 23 -10.47 -5.12 -3.67
N LYS A 24 -11.44 -4.45 -4.33
CA LYS A 24 -12.71 -5.05 -4.76
C LYS A 24 -12.89 -5.07 -6.27
N HIS A 25 -11.88 -4.67 -7.04
CA HIS A 25 -11.99 -4.62 -8.48
C HIS A 25 -12.12 -6.03 -9.05
N ARG A 26 -12.96 -6.21 -10.08
CA ARG A 26 -13.30 -7.54 -10.60
C ARG A 26 -12.12 -8.33 -11.19
N TYR A 27 -11.03 -7.63 -11.49
CA TYR A 27 -9.79 -8.19 -12.05
C TYR A 27 -8.77 -8.55 -10.97
N VAL A 28 -8.99 -8.14 -9.71
CA VAL A 28 -8.13 -8.55 -8.60
C VAL A 28 -8.45 -9.99 -8.23
N ARG A 29 -7.39 -10.78 -8.17
CA ARG A 29 -7.39 -12.16 -7.70
C ARG A 29 -7.10 -12.21 -6.20
N GLU A 30 -6.08 -11.50 -5.75
CA GLU A 30 -5.63 -11.51 -4.36
C GLU A 30 -5.24 -10.11 -3.87
N VAL A 31 -5.42 -9.89 -2.58
CA VAL A 31 -5.00 -8.69 -1.85
C VAL A 31 -4.13 -9.16 -0.69
N ASP A 32 -2.84 -8.84 -0.71
CA ASP A 32 -1.92 -9.11 0.41
C ASP A 32 -1.43 -7.78 0.95
N HIS A 33 -2.12 -7.26 1.96
CA HIS A 33 -1.63 -6.09 2.68
C HIS A 33 -1.04 -6.54 3.99
N ARG A 34 0.03 -5.88 4.41
CA ARG A 34 0.69 -6.21 5.67
C ARG A 34 0.99 -4.99 6.50
N LEU A 35 0.92 -5.17 7.81
CA LEU A 35 1.30 -4.16 8.80
C LEU A 35 2.41 -4.71 9.66
N HIS A 36 3.47 -3.93 9.81
CA HIS A 36 4.53 -4.19 10.76
C HIS A 36 4.04 -3.98 12.20
N TRP A 37 4.52 -4.77 13.15
CA TRP A 37 4.08 -4.73 14.56
C TRP A 37 4.17 -3.33 15.20
N SER A 38 5.11 -2.50 14.74
CA SER A 38 5.28 -1.15 15.28
C SER A 38 4.09 -0.24 14.95
N VAL A 39 3.37 -0.49 13.85
CA VAL A 39 2.12 0.21 13.50
C VAL A 39 1.02 -0.15 14.49
N ASP A 40 0.83 -1.45 14.76
CA ASP A 40 -0.13 -1.90 15.77
C ASP A 40 0.21 -1.31 17.14
N HIS A 41 1.48 -1.31 17.51
CA HIS A 41 1.96 -0.74 18.78
C HIS A 41 1.67 0.75 18.88
N ALA A 42 1.95 1.53 17.83
CA ALA A 42 1.70 2.96 17.79
C ALA A 42 0.20 3.28 17.93
N LEU A 43 -0.64 2.47 17.28
CA LEU A 43 -2.08 2.66 17.22
C LEU A 43 -2.87 1.88 18.28
N ALA A 44 -2.23 1.33 19.30
CA ALA A 44 -2.88 0.40 20.24
C ALA A 44 -4.03 0.99 21.09
N GLU A 45 -4.30 2.31 21.02
CA GLU A 45 -5.50 2.90 21.63
C GLU A 45 -6.76 2.76 20.74
N LEU A 46 -6.57 2.46 19.46
CA LEU A 46 -7.63 2.20 18.51
C LEU A 46 -8.10 0.74 18.61
N PRO A 47 -9.42 0.47 18.64
CA PRO A 47 -9.96 -0.87 18.83
C PRO A 47 -9.50 -1.90 17.79
N GLU A 48 -9.26 -1.50 16.54
CA GLU A 48 -8.83 -2.43 15.50
C GLU A 48 -7.39 -2.94 15.74
N PHE A 49 -6.53 -2.14 16.38
CA PHE A 49 -5.10 -2.44 16.54
C PHE A 49 -4.74 -2.97 17.93
N ALA A 50 -5.51 -2.60 18.95
CA ALA A 50 -5.25 -2.99 20.34
C ALA A 50 -5.04 -4.50 20.57
N PRO A 51 -5.86 -5.41 19.97
CA PRO A 51 -5.65 -6.85 20.13
C PRO A 51 -4.32 -7.33 19.53
N HIS A 52 -3.91 -6.76 18.39
CA HIS A 52 -2.68 -7.14 17.69
C HIS A 52 -1.45 -6.65 18.46
N ALA A 53 -1.47 -5.41 18.94
CA ALA A 53 -0.43 -4.87 19.80
C ALA A 53 -0.25 -5.72 21.07
N ALA A 54 -1.36 -6.08 21.74
CA ALA A 54 -1.33 -6.92 22.94
C ALA A 54 -0.79 -8.34 22.65
N ALA A 55 -1.16 -8.93 21.51
CA ALA A 55 -0.68 -10.23 21.08
C ALA A 55 0.84 -10.21 20.82
N PHE A 56 1.34 -9.17 20.15
CA PHE A 56 2.77 -9.01 19.88
C PHE A 56 3.58 -8.79 21.17
N GLU A 57 3.09 -7.95 22.08
CA GLU A 57 3.71 -7.76 23.39
C GLU A 57 3.72 -9.06 24.23
N ALA A 58 2.68 -9.88 24.12
CA ALA A 58 2.68 -11.21 24.73
C ALA A 58 3.70 -12.17 24.08
N ARG A 59 3.92 -12.07 22.77
CA ARG A 59 4.96 -12.82 22.03
C ARG A 59 6.35 -12.40 22.49
N LEU A 60 6.65 -11.10 22.57
CA LEU A 60 7.94 -10.58 23.03
C LEU A 60 8.34 -11.12 24.41
N ARG A 61 7.39 -11.28 25.32
CA ARG A 61 7.65 -11.84 26.66
C ARG A 61 7.99 -13.33 26.64
N LYS A 62 7.48 -14.07 25.66
CA LYS A 62 7.69 -15.52 25.52
C LYS A 62 8.95 -15.84 24.73
N GLU A 63 9.21 -15.07 23.67
CA GLU A 63 10.26 -15.31 22.70
C GLU A 63 11.47 -14.40 22.96
N ARG A 64 12.37 -14.85 23.84
CA ARG A 64 13.53 -14.07 24.28
C ARG A 64 14.58 -13.79 23.19
N GLY A 65 14.49 -14.45 22.04
CA GLY A 65 15.41 -14.30 20.91
C GLY A 65 14.81 -13.60 19.71
N LEU A 66 13.62 -12.99 19.83
CA LEU A 66 13.00 -12.28 18.72
C LEU A 66 13.81 -11.02 18.37
N GLU A 67 14.41 -11.01 17.19
CA GLU A 67 15.21 -9.90 16.69
C GLU A 67 14.33 -8.88 15.97
N LEU A 68 13.93 -7.83 16.69
CA LEU A 68 13.02 -6.79 16.19
C LEU A 68 13.54 -6.00 14.97
N GLY A 69 14.86 -5.93 14.80
CA GLY A 69 15.48 -5.27 13.65
C GLY A 69 15.70 -6.19 12.44
N SER A 70 15.32 -7.46 12.52
CA SER A 70 15.53 -8.42 11.44
C SER A 70 14.50 -8.24 10.30
N ARG A 71 14.71 -8.96 9.20
CA ARG A 71 13.73 -9.11 8.10
C ARG A 71 12.82 -10.34 8.29
N ASP A 72 12.63 -10.79 9.54
CA ASP A 72 11.72 -11.90 9.86
C ASP A 72 10.29 -11.54 9.41
N PRO A 73 9.70 -12.29 8.44
CA PRO A 73 8.36 -12.00 7.94
C PRO A 73 7.27 -12.00 9.01
N SER A 74 7.49 -12.69 10.14
CA SER A 74 6.53 -12.74 11.25
C SER A 74 6.44 -11.44 12.06
N LEU A 75 7.30 -10.46 11.81
CA LEU A 75 7.18 -9.09 12.33
C LEU A 75 6.10 -8.29 11.58
N TRP A 76 5.65 -8.80 10.43
CA TRP A 76 4.50 -8.32 9.69
C TRP A 76 3.35 -9.31 9.86
N ARG A 77 2.14 -8.77 9.97
CA ARG A 77 0.91 -9.56 9.89
C ARG A 77 0.13 -9.18 8.65
N GLU A 78 -0.67 -10.11 8.16
CA GLU A 78 -1.73 -9.80 7.23
C GLU A 78 -2.66 -8.72 7.82
N ALA A 79 -3.11 -7.83 6.96
CA ALA A 79 -3.99 -6.72 7.29
C ALA A 79 -5.09 -6.62 6.23
N LYS A 80 -6.31 -6.34 6.68
CA LYS A 80 -7.41 -6.03 5.76
C LYS A 80 -7.22 -4.61 5.23
N THR A 81 -7.75 -4.35 4.03
CA THR A 81 -7.80 -2.99 3.45
C THR A 81 -8.36 -1.95 4.42
N GLU A 82 -9.36 -2.28 5.24
CA GLU A 82 -9.91 -1.34 6.21
C GLU A 82 -8.96 -1.04 7.38
N GLU A 83 -8.10 -1.99 7.79
CA GLU A 83 -7.08 -1.75 8.83
C GLU A 83 -5.98 -0.84 8.29
N VAL A 84 -5.55 -1.07 7.05
CA VAL A 84 -4.61 -0.17 6.35
C VAL A 84 -5.19 1.24 6.27
N ILE A 85 -6.45 1.38 5.84
CA ILE A 85 -7.13 2.68 5.77
C ILE A 85 -7.18 3.34 7.14
N ALA A 86 -7.51 2.60 8.19
CA ALA A 86 -7.54 3.12 9.55
C ALA A 86 -6.15 3.59 9.99
N ALA A 87 -5.09 2.85 9.66
CA ALA A 87 -3.72 3.24 9.98
C ALA A 87 -3.31 4.53 9.27
N LEU A 88 -3.49 4.59 7.95
CA LEU A 88 -3.18 5.79 7.16
C LEU A 88 -3.99 7.00 7.67
N THR A 89 -5.28 6.82 7.94
CA THR A 89 -6.14 7.89 8.47
C THR A 89 -5.65 8.39 9.83
N ALA A 90 -5.26 7.48 10.72
CA ALA A 90 -4.79 7.82 12.05
C ALA A 90 -3.49 8.62 12.02
N PHE A 91 -2.56 8.28 11.12
CA PHE A 91 -1.29 9.00 10.98
C PHE A 91 -1.41 10.31 10.19
N TRP A 92 -2.27 10.37 9.19
CA TRP A 92 -2.37 11.49 8.25
C TRP A 92 -3.43 12.53 8.61
N THR A 93 -4.34 12.26 9.54
CA THR A 93 -5.28 13.29 10.01
C THR A 93 -4.53 14.28 10.91
N PRO A 94 -4.44 15.58 10.57
CA PRO A 94 -3.57 16.52 11.28
C PRO A 94 -4.19 16.98 12.61
N ASP A 95 -4.19 16.09 13.60
CA ASP A 95 -4.71 16.33 14.93
C ASP A 95 -3.72 15.93 16.05
N ALA A 96 -4.10 16.20 17.30
CA ALA A 96 -3.27 15.89 18.44
C ALA A 96 -3.07 14.38 18.66
N SER A 97 -3.91 13.52 18.07
CA SER A 97 -3.77 12.06 18.16
C SER A 97 -2.73 11.56 17.18
N ALA A 98 -2.71 12.07 15.95
CA ALA A 98 -1.67 11.75 14.97
C ALA A 98 -0.27 12.00 15.53
N LEU A 99 -0.02 13.16 16.16
CA LEU A 99 1.27 13.45 16.79
C LEU A 99 1.66 12.42 17.86
N ARG A 100 0.70 11.98 18.70
CA ARG A 100 0.96 10.91 19.69
C ARG A 100 1.28 9.58 19.02
N TYR A 101 0.60 9.24 17.93
CA TYR A 101 0.87 8.00 17.19
C TYR A 101 2.24 8.02 16.54
N GLN A 102 2.65 9.16 15.98
CA GLN A 102 3.98 9.35 15.42
C GLN A 102 5.06 9.18 16.49
N ASP A 103 4.92 9.83 17.65
CA ASP A 103 5.85 9.69 18.77
C ASP A 103 5.99 8.22 19.21
N ARG A 104 4.86 7.51 19.35
CA ARG A 104 4.84 6.09 19.73
C ARG A 104 5.43 5.18 18.65
N LEU A 105 5.24 5.50 17.38
CA LEU A 105 5.83 4.77 16.27
C LEU A 105 7.36 4.91 16.29
N LEU A 106 7.86 6.14 16.43
CA LEU A 106 9.30 6.42 16.50
C LEU A 106 9.94 5.76 17.73
N GLU A 107 9.26 5.79 18.89
CA GLU A 107 9.70 5.05 20.08
C GLU A 107 9.76 3.53 19.82
N ALA A 108 8.75 2.97 19.15
CA ALA A 108 8.74 1.55 18.79
C ALA A 108 9.88 1.18 17.83
N LEU A 109 10.16 2.03 16.85
CA LEU A 109 11.24 1.82 15.89
C LEU A 109 12.62 1.93 16.53
N ALA A 110 12.81 2.86 17.48
CA ALA A 110 14.06 2.95 18.23
C ALA A 110 14.41 1.65 18.98
N ARG A 111 13.40 0.86 19.40
CA ARG A 111 13.60 -0.46 20.04
C ARG A 111 14.18 -1.51 19.10
N THR A 112 14.12 -1.32 17.79
CA THR A 112 14.65 -2.26 16.79
C THR A 112 16.18 -2.21 16.69
N GLY A 113 16.79 -1.08 17.08
CA GLY A 113 18.22 -0.82 16.90
C GLY A 113 18.63 -0.54 15.45
N LEU A 114 17.67 -0.39 14.54
CA LEU A 114 17.91 -0.01 13.15
C LEU A 114 18.22 1.49 13.02
N PRO A 115 18.97 1.91 11.99
CA PRO A 115 19.12 3.31 11.66
C PRO A 115 17.77 3.98 11.39
N GLU A 116 17.61 5.22 11.83
CA GLU A 116 16.44 6.02 11.47
C GLU A 116 16.41 6.27 9.96
N ALA A 117 15.23 6.16 9.37
CA ALA A 117 15.01 6.56 7.98
C ALA A 117 14.95 8.09 7.92
N THR A 118 15.84 8.71 7.14
CA THR A 118 16.01 10.17 7.08
C THR A 118 15.72 10.76 5.70
N HIS A 119 15.12 9.99 4.79
CA HIS A 119 14.71 10.49 3.49
C HIS A 119 13.46 11.38 3.62
N ALA A 120 13.27 12.29 2.66
CA ALA A 120 12.01 13.02 2.57
C ALA A 120 10.87 12.04 2.21
N PRO A 121 9.63 12.27 2.66
CA PRO A 121 8.50 11.38 2.36
C PRO A 121 8.38 11.08 0.86
N PHE A 122 8.22 9.79 0.53
CA PHE A 122 8.10 9.28 -0.84
C PHE A 122 9.31 9.53 -1.75
N ALA A 123 10.45 9.92 -1.19
CA ALA A 123 11.72 10.13 -1.91
C ALA A 123 12.72 8.98 -1.74
N SER A 124 12.30 7.84 -1.17
CA SER A 124 13.14 6.65 -1.05
C SER A 124 13.45 6.05 -2.43
N ALA A 125 14.65 5.46 -2.56
CA ALA A 125 15.02 4.77 -3.78
C ALA A 125 14.25 3.43 -3.86
N PRO A 126 13.55 3.13 -4.97
CA PRO A 126 12.80 1.87 -5.09
C PRO A 126 13.67 0.61 -4.97
N ASP A 127 14.93 0.68 -5.41
CA ASP A 127 15.86 -0.46 -5.41
C ASP A 127 16.52 -0.70 -4.03
N ASP A 128 16.38 0.22 -3.08
CA ASP A 128 16.93 0.11 -1.73
C ASP A 128 16.02 0.81 -0.70
N PRO A 129 14.82 0.25 -0.46
CA PRO A 129 13.87 0.86 0.46
C PRO A 129 14.38 0.78 1.90
N PRO A 130 14.05 1.78 2.74
CA PRO A 130 14.38 1.77 4.16
C PRO A 130 13.77 0.54 4.86
N HIS A 131 14.53 -0.05 5.78
CA HIS A 131 14.06 -1.17 6.59
C HIS A 131 13.77 -0.69 8.03
N PRO A 132 12.59 -1.00 8.61
CA PRO A 132 11.49 -1.78 8.02
C PRO A 132 10.53 -0.93 7.18
N GLU A 133 9.96 -1.53 6.15
CA GLU A 133 8.73 -1.05 5.50
C GLU A 133 7.55 -1.33 6.45
N LEU A 134 6.76 -0.32 6.78
CA LEU A 134 5.78 -0.42 7.88
C LEU A 134 4.41 -0.88 7.40
N VAL A 135 4.05 -0.53 6.17
CA VAL A 135 2.82 -0.94 5.51
C VAL A 135 3.19 -1.46 4.12
N LEU A 136 2.80 -2.69 3.82
CA LEU A 136 2.91 -3.29 2.50
C LEU A 136 1.53 -3.32 1.84
N LEU A 137 1.49 -2.97 0.56
CA LEU A 137 0.27 -2.74 -0.21
C LEU A 137 0.32 -3.51 -1.52
N ASP A 138 -0.02 -4.80 -1.49
CA ASP A 138 0.11 -5.64 -2.68
C ASP A 138 -1.25 -6.14 -3.19
N TRP A 139 -1.35 -6.22 -4.52
CA TRP A 139 -2.50 -6.77 -5.24
C TRP A 139 -2.01 -7.68 -6.37
N GLU A 140 -2.64 -8.85 -6.51
CA GLU A 140 -2.46 -9.71 -7.69
C GLU A 140 -3.68 -9.58 -8.60
N LEU A 141 -3.47 -9.30 -9.89
CA LEU A 141 -4.52 -9.39 -10.91
C LEU A 141 -4.55 -10.80 -11.51
N TYR A 142 -5.72 -11.19 -12.02
CA TYR A 142 -5.80 -12.41 -12.82
C TYR A 142 -4.84 -12.36 -14.01
N PRO A 143 -4.09 -13.45 -14.26
CA PRO A 143 -3.43 -13.68 -15.53
C PRO A 143 -4.42 -13.55 -16.70
N VAL A 144 -3.92 -13.19 -17.88
CA VAL A 144 -4.77 -12.93 -19.06
C VAL A 144 -5.55 -14.17 -19.48
N ASP A 145 -4.96 -15.37 -19.38
CA ASP A 145 -5.63 -16.63 -19.72
C ASP A 145 -6.68 -17.09 -18.70
N GLU A 146 -6.68 -16.52 -17.50
CA GLU A 146 -7.70 -16.74 -16.47
C GLU A 146 -8.87 -15.72 -16.57
N LEU A 147 -8.80 -14.76 -17.49
CA LEU A 147 -9.85 -13.77 -17.69
C LEU A 147 -11.09 -14.40 -18.35
N ASP A 148 -12.20 -14.35 -17.63
CA ASP A 148 -13.54 -14.61 -18.18
C ASP A 148 -13.88 -13.65 -19.34
N ALA A 149 -14.16 -14.20 -20.53
CA ALA A 149 -14.35 -13.44 -21.77
C ALA A 149 -15.51 -12.44 -21.72
N ASP A 150 -16.59 -12.75 -21.02
CA ASP A 150 -17.76 -11.88 -20.93
C ASP A 150 -17.57 -10.81 -19.84
N ARG A 151 -17.08 -11.22 -18.68
CA ARG A 151 -16.89 -10.36 -17.51
C ARG A 151 -15.72 -9.39 -17.71
N HIS A 152 -14.69 -9.80 -18.44
CA HIS A 152 -13.43 -9.05 -18.60
C HIS A 152 -13.20 -8.53 -20.03
N ALA A 153 -14.22 -8.63 -20.90
CA ALA A 153 -14.18 -8.23 -22.31
C ALA A 153 -13.46 -6.90 -22.59
N GLY A 154 -13.63 -5.89 -21.72
CA GLY A 154 -13.05 -4.57 -21.93
C GLY A 154 -11.51 -4.53 -21.83
N ALA A 155 -10.91 -5.29 -20.92
CA ALA A 155 -9.45 -5.37 -20.84
C ALA A 155 -8.87 -6.21 -21.98
N LEU A 156 -9.57 -7.30 -22.35
CA LEU A 156 -9.20 -8.13 -23.49
C LEU A 156 -9.21 -7.33 -24.80
N ALA A 157 -10.25 -6.54 -25.03
CA ALA A 157 -10.35 -5.66 -26.19
C ALA A 157 -9.27 -4.57 -26.20
N ALA A 158 -8.93 -4.00 -25.03
CA ALA A 158 -7.87 -3.00 -24.92
C ALA A 158 -6.49 -3.57 -25.28
N MET A 159 -6.18 -4.80 -24.83
CA MET A 159 -4.94 -5.49 -25.20
C MET A 159 -4.90 -5.84 -26.69
N GLU A 160 -6.02 -6.30 -27.26
CA GLU A 160 -6.14 -6.60 -28.70
C GLU A 160 -5.92 -5.35 -29.55
N GLU A 161 -6.57 -4.23 -29.20
CA GLU A 161 -6.42 -2.94 -29.91
C GLU A 161 -5.00 -2.39 -29.84
N ALA A 162 -4.31 -2.61 -28.72
CA ALA A 162 -2.93 -2.17 -28.53
C ALA A 162 -1.89 -3.05 -29.24
N GLU A 163 -2.30 -4.19 -29.82
CA GLU A 163 -1.41 -5.22 -30.38
C GLU A 163 -0.28 -5.62 -29.39
N GLU A 164 -0.58 -5.59 -28.08
CA GLU A 164 0.42 -5.81 -27.03
C GLU A 164 0.75 -7.31 -26.90
N GLU A 165 2.04 -7.64 -26.97
CA GLU A 165 2.49 -9.02 -26.76
C GLU A 165 2.40 -9.37 -25.28
N VAL A 166 1.51 -10.30 -24.93
CA VAL A 166 1.23 -10.68 -23.54
C VAL A 166 1.68 -12.10 -23.24
N ASN A 167 2.38 -12.27 -22.12
CA ASN A 167 2.58 -13.60 -21.54
C ASN A 167 1.31 -13.98 -20.76
N ALA A 168 0.42 -14.74 -21.40
CA ALA A 168 -0.94 -14.87 -20.92
C ALA A 168 -1.08 -15.50 -19.53
N SER A 169 -0.17 -16.39 -19.15
CA SER A 169 -0.20 -17.11 -17.86
C SER A 169 0.66 -16.47 -16.77
N ALA A 170 1.36 -15.36 -17.06
CA ALA A 170 2.16 -14.69 -16.06
C ALA A 170 1.26 -14.03 -15.00
N PRO A 171 1.55 -14.17 -13.70
CA PRO A 171 0.89 -13.36 -12.68
C PRO A 171 1.21 -11.89 -12.92
N ILE A 172 0.27 -11.03 -12.53
CA ILE A 172 0.42 -9.57 -12.63
C ILE A 172 0.33 -9.01 -11.23
N TYR A 173 1.43 -8.43 -10.77
CA TYR A 173 1.58 -7.85 -9.46
C TYR A 173 1.47 -6.33 -9.53
N ASN A 174 0.70 -5.77 -8.60
CA ASN A 174 0.67 -4.36 -8.34
C ASN A 174 1.07 -4.08 -6.90
N GLU A 175 1.84 -3.02 -6.71
CA GLU A 175 2.41 -2.65 -5.41
C GLU A 175 2.15 -1.16 -5.16
N GLY A 176 1.83 -0.80 -3.93
CA GLY A 176 1.69 0.59 -3.48
C GLY A 176 3.05 1.24 -3.22
N PRO A 177 3.08 2.50 -2.72
CA PRO A 177 4.32 3.14 -2.35
C PRO A 177 4.94 2.46 -1.13
N VAL A 178 6.26 2.53 -1.04
CA VAL A 178 7.00 2.17 0.17
C VAL A 178 6.55 3.08 1.30
N LEU A 179 5.97 2.51 2.36
CA LEU A 179 5.48 3.27 3.51
C LEU A 179 6.35 2.98 4.73
N ALA A 180 7.39 3.79 4.93
CA ALA A 180 8.22 3.78 6.11
C ALA A 180 7.83 4.91 7.08
N ALA A 181 8.67 5.16 8.09
CA ALA A 181 8.37 6.16 9.10
C ALA A 181 8.17 7.58 8.52
N PRO A 182 9.02 8.07 7.58
CA PRO A 182 8.79 9.40 6.98
C PRO A 182 7.46 9.48 6.23
N GLU A 183 7.05 8.45 5.48
CA GLU A 183 5.76 8.47 4.76
C GLU A 183 4.55 8.48 5.70
N LEU A 184 4.60 7.70 6.79
CA LEU A 184 3.50 7.68 7.75
C LEU A 184 3.45 8.98 8.57
N CYS A 185 4.58 9.45 9.09
CA CYS A 185 4.60 10.60 9.99
C CYS A 185 4.49 11.94 9.27
N GLU A 186 5.13 12.07 8.11
CA GLU A 186 5.33 13.35 7.43
C GLU A 186 4.75 13.38 6.02
N GLY A 187 4.23 12.26 5.49
CA GLY A 187 3.73 12.19 4.12
C GLY A 187 2.48 13.02 3.83
N ALA A 188 1.68 13.34 4.86
CA ALA A 188 0.46 14.14 4.73
C ALA A 188 0.35 15.20 5.84
N PRO A 189 1.30 16.15 5.94
CA PRO A 189 1.46 17.00 7.13
C PRO A 189 0.25 17.92 7.39
N ASN A 190 -0.56 18.18 6.36
CA ASN A 190 -1.77 18.99 6.44
C ASN A 190 -3.04 18.19 6.13
N GLY A 191 -3.03 16.86 6.27
CA GLY A 191 -4.16 16.01 5.89
C GLY A 191 -4.28 15.74 4.40
N ALA A 192 -3.22 16.03 3.64
CA ALA A 192 -3.13 15.73 2.22
C ALA A 192 -1.67 15.44 1.83
N LEU A 193 -1.48 14.49 0.91
CA LEU A 193 -0.22 14.26 0.22
C LEU A 193 0.15 15.48 -0.65
N GLU A 194 1.45 15.77 -0.76
CA GLU A 194 1.96 16.83 -1.63
C GLU A 194 1.77 16.47 -3.11
N ASP A 195 2.08 15.22 -3.44
CA ASP A 195 1.94 14.61 -4.76
C ASP A 195 0.84 13.55 -4.79
N ASP A 196 0.62 13.00 -5.99
CA ASP A 196 -0.36 11.94 -6.23
C ASP A 196 0.06 10.60 -5.60
N PHE A 197 -0.92 9.73 -5.34
CA PHE A 197 -0.69 8.39 -4.84
C PHE A 197 -0.25 7.47 -5.98
N LEU A 198 0.92 6.84 -5.85
CA LEU A 198 1.49 5.99 -6.89
C LEU A 198 1.14 4.51 -6.66
N VAL A 199 0.91 3.79 -7.76
CA VAL A 199 0.82 2.32 -7.78
C VAL A 199 1.70 1.81 -8.92
N TRP A 200 2.53 0.83 -8.63
CA TRP A 200 3.38 0.17 -9.60
C TRP A 200 2.70 -1.10 -10.11
N SER A 201 2.87 -1.44 -11.38
CA SER A 201 2.36 -2.70 -11.97
C SER A 201 3.41 -3.30 -12.90
N ASP A 202 3.61 -4.62 -12.83
CA ASP A 202 4.45 -5.37 -13.78
C ASP A 202 3.66 -5.95 -14.98
N GLY A 203 2.35 -5.69 -15.04
CA GLY A 203 1.46 -6.21 -16.07
C GLY A 203 1.57 -5.51 -17.43
N PRO A 204 0.90 -6.06 -18.47
CA PRO A 204 0.75 -5.38 -19.76
C PRO A 204 0.16 -3.97 -19.57
N TYR A 205 0.72 -2.98 -20.27
CA TYR A 205 0.37 -1.58 -20.04
C TYR A 205 -1.11 -1.33 -20.30
N SER A 206 -1.63 -1.85 -21.41
CA SER A 206 -3.04 -1.65 -21.80
C SER A 206 -4.02 -2.31 -20.83
N TYR A 207 -3.62 -3.43 -20.23
CA TYR A 207 -4.41 -4.11 -19.20
C TYR A 207 -4.41 -3.30 -17.90
N SER A 208 -3.24 -2.95 -17.38
CA SER A 208 -3.13 -2.17 -16.14
C SER A 208 -3.80 -0.79 -16.28
N ASP A 209 -3.63 -0.10 -17.41
CA ASP A 209 -4.31 1.16 -17.70
C ASP A 209 -5.85 1.01 -17.69
N TYR A 210 -6.38 -0.02 -18.37
CA TYR A 210 -7.83 -0.28 -18.38
C TYR A 210 -8.38 -0.51 -16.97
N VAL A 211 -7.69 -1.35 -16.19
CA VAL A 211 -8.06 -1.66 -14.80
C VAL A 211 -8.00 -0.40 -13.93
N PHE A 212 -6.91 0.34 -13.99
CA PHE A 212 -6.70 1.51 -13.14
C PHE A 212 -7.65 2.67 -13.47
N ARG A 213 -8.01 2.87 -14.74
CA ARG A 213 -9.09 3.82 -15.11
C ARG A 213 -10.43 3.39 -14.51
N GLY A 214 -10.74 2.09 -14.51
CA GLY A 214 -11.92 1.53 -13.85
C GLY A 214 -11.92 1.77 -12.33
N VAL A 215 -10.77 1.55 -11.69
CA VAL A 215 -10.54 1.79 -10.26
C VAL A 215 -10.71 3.27 -9.90
N ALA A 216 -10.06 4.18 -10.61
CA ALA A 216 -10.17 5.63 -10.35
C ALA A 216 -11.61 6.13 -10.45
N LYS A 217 -12.35 5.65 -11.47
CA LYS A 217 -13.78 5.92 -11.61
C LYS A 217 -14.60 5.39 -10.44
N ALA A 218 -14.33 4.17 -9.98
CA ALA A 218 -15.01 3.57 -8.84
C ALA A 218 -14.70 4.32 -7.52
N ALA A 219 -13.47 4.80 -7.37
CA ALA A 219 -13.01 5.62 -6.26
C ALA A 219 -13.53 7.07 -6.32
N LYS A 220 -14.16 7.47 -7.43
CA LYS A 220 -14.66 8.83 -7.71
C LYS A 220 -13.54 9.88 -7.65
N LEU A 221 -12.38 9.54 -8.20
CA LEU A 221 -11.30 10.51 -8.40
C LEU A 221 -11.68 11.48 -9.51
N VAL A 222 -11.19 12.72 -9.40
CA VAL A 222 -11.51 13.79 -10.36
C VAL A 222 -10.84 13.52 -11.70
N ASP A 223 -9.57 13.14 -11.65
CA ASP A 223 -8.75 12.87 -12.83
C ASP A 223 -8.53 11.35 -13.00
N PRO A 224 -8.40 10.86 -14.26
CA PRO A 224 -7.98 9.49 -14.51
C PRO A 224 -6.54 9.30 -14.04
N PRO A 225 -6.11 8.04 -13.79
CA PRO A 225 -4.73 7.78 -13.48
C PRO A 225 -3.85 8.10 -14.69
N THR A 226 -2.62 8.53 -14.44
CA THR A 226 -1.61 8.85 -15.46
C THR A 226 -0.52 7.78 -15.41
N GLY A 227 -0.37 7.01 -16.48
CA GLY A 227 0.72 6.04 -16.63
C GLY A 227 1.97 6.65 -17.27
N TYR A 228 3.09 5.94 -17.25
CA TYR A 228 4.36 6.42 -17.84
C TYR A 228 4.26 6.82 -19.32
N ARG A 229 3.35 6.22 -20.11
CA ARG A 229 3.19 6.56 -21.54
C ARG A 229 2.30 7.79 -21.78
N ASP A 230 1.69 8.34 -20.74
CA ASP A 230 0.81 9.51 -20.81
C ASP A 230 1.57 10.83 -20.56
N LEU A 231 2.88 10.75 -20.27
CA LEU A 231 3.79 11.87 -19.98
C LEU A 231 4.49 12.42 -21.24
#